data_AF-A0A8H9GTM4-F1
#
_entry.id   AF-A0A8H9GTM4-F1
#
_cell.length_a   1.000
_cell.length_b   1.000
_cell.length_c   1.000
_cell.angle_alpha   90.00
_cell.angle_beta   90.00
_cell.angle_gamma   90.00
#
_symmetry.space_group_name_H-M   'P 1'
#
loop_
_entity.id
_entity.type
_entity.pdbx_description
1 polymer ?
#
loop_
_entity_poly.entity_id
_entity_poly.type
_entity_poly.pdbx_seq_one_letter_code
_entity_poly.pdbx_strand_id
1 'polypeptide(L)'
;MSTSHPAAEPLEALAEELRSRNFSARLVAPLNRIPRLQVINPAAPALTEQVLAKPDSDGAWHYWFPWPALIAAVDDIPTAADRIERVLAEVGRNTGGAPGADAPEGLASSARTCSGELHGIPDCLETTGA
;
A
#
# COMPACT_ATOMS: atom_id res chain seq x y z
N MET A 1 -27.37 -19.26 16.14
CA MET A 1 -26.59 -18.03 16.44
C MET A 1 -25.33 -18.11 15.59
N SER A 2 -25.24 -17.35 14.50
CA SER A 2 -24.02 -17.30 13.69
C SER A 2 -22.95 -16.62 14.53
N THR A 3 -22.00 -17.37 15.05
CA THR A 3 -20.85 -16.82 15.76
C THR A 3 -20.06 -15.95 14.80
N SER A 4 -20.11 -14.62 14.99
CA SER A 4 -19.24 -13.70 14.27
C SER A 4 -17.79 -14.03 14.62
N HIS A 5 -16.89 -14.03 13.64
CA HIS A 5 -15.48 -14.30 13.89
C HIS A 5 -14.85 -13.08 14.59
N PRO A 6 -13.92 -13.26 15.55
CA PRO A 6 -13.25 -12.14 16.23
C PRO A 6 -12.44 -11.25 15.28
N ALA A 7 -12.11 -11.77 14.09
CA ALA A 7 -11.46 -11.02 13.02
C ALA A 7 -12.43 -10.12 12.20
N ALA A 8 -13.75 -10.28 12.34
CA ALA A 8 -14.72 -9.51 11.55
C ALA A 8 -14.74 -8.03 11.96
N GLU A 9 -14.89 -7.73 13.24
CA GLU A 9 -14.95 -6.34 13.75
C GLU A 9 -13.74 -5.48 13.34
N PRO A 10 -12.47 -5.91 13.54
CA PRO A 10 -11.35 -5.09 13.10
C PRO A 10 -11.31 -4.93 11.57
N LEU A 11 -11.72 -5.94 10.80
CA LEU A 11 -11.76 -5.81 9.34
C LEU A 11 -12.88 -4.87 8.87
N GLU A 12 -14.00 -4.80 9.58
CA GLU A 12 -15.10 -3.87 9.29
C GLU A 12 -14.69 -2.42 9.56
N ALA A 13 -14.01 -2.16 10.69
CA ALA A 13 -13.50 -0.84 11.01
C ALA A 13 -12.48 -0.36 9.95
N LEU A 14 -11.55 -1.24 9.55
CA LEU A 14 -10.62 -0.95 8.46
C LEU A 14 -11.34 -0.72 7.12
N ALA A 15 -12.43 -1.46 6.86
CA ALA A 15 -13.21 -1.27 5.65
C ALA A 15 -13.88 0.11 5.59
N GLU A 16 -14.35 0.64 6.71
CA GLU A 16 -14.93 1.98 6.79
C GLU A 16 -13.88 3.05 6.48
N GLU A 17 -12.72 2.95 7.11
CA GLU A 17 -11.62 3.89 6.88
C GLU A 17 -11.16 3.89 5.41
N LEU A 18 -11.03 2.71 4.78
CA LEU A 18 -10.69 2.61 3.36
C LEU A 18 -11.79 3.17 2.45
N ARG A 19 -13.07 2.96 2.80
CA ARG A 19 -14.19 3.55 2.04
C ARG A 19 -14.20 5.07 2.14
N SER A 20 -13.84 5.65 3.28
CA SER A 20 -13.69 7.11 3.43
C SER A 20 -12.60 7.68 2.52
N ARG A 21 -11.57 6.88 2.20
CA ARG A 21 -10.48 7.19 1.28
C ARG A 21 -10.78 6.83 -0.17
N ASN A 22 -12.05 6.56 -0.49
CA ASN A 22 -12.52 6.25 -1.84
C ASN A 22 -12.01 4.90 -2.39
N PHE A 23 -11.64 3.95 -1.53
CA PHE A 23 -11.39 2.56 -1.91
C PHE A 23 -12.66 1.71 -1.79
N SER A 24 -12.79 0.69 -2.63
CA SER A 24 -13.84 -0.32 -2.49
C SER A 24 -13.37 -1.41 -1.53
N ALA A 25 -13.88 -1.41 -0.29
CA ALA A 25 -13.54 -2.41 0.72
C ALA A 25 -14.75 -3.30 1.05
N ARG A 26 -14.60 -4.62 0.89
CA ARG A 26 -15.65 -5.63 1.12
C ARG A 26 -15.16 -6.74 2.04
N LEU A 27 -15.84 -6.96 3.15
CA LEU A 27 -15.60 -8.12 4.00
C LEU A 27 -16.13 -9.40 3.33
N VAL A 28 -15.29 -10.41 3.25
CA VAL A 28 -15.61 -11.74 2.73
C VAL A 28 -15.39 -12.76 3.84
N ALA A 29 -16.49 -13.34 4.33
CA ALA A 29 -16.47 -14.35 5.38
C ALA A 29 -17.14 -15.66 4.88
N PRO A 30 -16.40 -16.53 4.17
CA PRO A 30 -16.92 -17.82 3.75
C PRO A 30 -17.16 -18.72 4.98
N LEU A 31 -18.22 -19.51 4.94
CA LEU A 31 -18.45 -20.58 5.93
C LEU A 31 -17.17 -21.45 6.03
N ASN A 32 -16.69 -21.68 7.25
CA ASN A 32 -15.47 -22.43 7.56
C ASN A 32 -14.13 -21.82 7.06
N ARG A 33 -14.07 -20.52 6.74
CA ARG A 33 -12.79 -19.85 6.44
C ARG A 33 -12.59 -18.61 7.29
N ILE A 34 -11.33 -18.23 7.48
CA ILE A 34 -10.95 -16.98 8.14
C ILE A 34 -11.52 -15.81 7.30
N PRO A 35 -12.24 -14.87 7.94
CA PRO A 35 -12.74 -13.70 7.25
C PRO A 35 -11.56 -12.87 6.73
N ARG A 36 -11.75 -12.27 5.56
CA ARG A 36 -10.76 -11.43 4.90
C ARG A 36 -11.44 -10.20 4.34
N LEU A 37 -10.72 -9.09 4.32
CA LEU A 37 -11.16 -7.88 3.65
C LEU A 37 -10.57 -7.86 2.24
N GLN A 38 -11.42 -7.73 1.22
CA GLN A 38 -10.98 -7.43 -0.14
C GLN A 38 -11.01 -5.93 -0.35
N VAL A 39 -9.91 -5.37 -0.82
CA VAL A 39 -9.74 -3.93 -1.08
C VAL A 39 -9.41 -3.73 -2.55
N ILE A 40 -10.23 -2.94 -3.24
CA ILE A 40 -10.11 -2.63 -4.66
C ILE A 40 -9.85 -1.14 -4.79
N ASN A 41 -8.82 -0.79 -5.56
CA ASN A 41 -8.61 0.59 -5.99
C ASN A 41 -9.51 0.89 -7.20
N PRO A 42 -10.53 1.75 -7.10
CA PRO A 42 -11.38 2.05 -8.25
C PRO A 42 -10.65 2.76 -9.40
N ALA A 43 -9.53 3.45 -9.13
CA ALA A 43 -8.68 4.01 -10.17
C ALA A 43 -7.87 2.92 -10.93
N ALA A 44 -7.76 1.71 -10.37
CA ALA A 44 -7.08 0.57 -10.96
C ALA A 44 -7.77 -0.73 -10.53
N PRO A 45 -8.96 -1.06 -11.07
CA PRO A 45 -9.82 -2.15 -10.58
C PRO A 45 -9.20 -3.54 -10.74
N ALA A 46 -8.17 -3.68 -11.56
CA ALA A 46 -7.35 -4.90 -11.64
C ALA A 46 -6.58 -5.17 -10.33
N LEU A 47 -6.38 -4.15 -9.49
CA LEU A 47 -5.67 -4.24 -8.23
C LEU A 47 -6.64 -4.54 -7.11
N THR A 48 -6.59 -5.78 -6.65
CA THR A 48 -7.34 -6.26 -5.49
C THR A 48 -6.37 -6.81 -4.47
N GLU A 49 -6.32 -6.19 -3.30
CA GLU A 49 -5.59 -6.71 -2.15
C GLU A 49 -6.51 -7.45 -1.20
N GLN A 50 -5.95 -8.45 -0.52
CA GLN A 50 -6.63 -9.16 0.56
C GLN A 50 -5.98 -8.78 1.89
N VAL A 51 -6.78 -8.58 2.93
CA VAL A 51 -6.29 -8.27 4.27
C VAL A 51 -6.90 -9.24 5.26
N LEU A 52 -6.06 -9.75 6.14
CA LEU A 52 -6.41 -10.70 7.20
C LEU A 52 -6.23 -10.01 8.55
N ALA A 53 -7.12 -10.27 9.49
CA ALA A 53 -6.90 -9.95 10.90
C ALA A 53 -6.61 -11.25 11.64
N LYS A 54 -5.45 -11.34 12.29
CA LYS A 54 -5.06 -12.51 13.09
C LYS A 54 -4.14 -12.08 14.24
N PRO A 55 -4.17 -12.79 15.38
CA PRO A 55 -3.19 -12.58 16.43
C PRO A 55 -1.80 -13.01 15.97
N ASP A 56 -0.77 -12.29 16.42
CA ASP A 56 0.62 -12.74 16.36
C ASP A 56 0.90 -13.81 17.44
N SER A 57 2.14 -14.27 17.55
CA SER A 57 2.57 -15.28 18.53
C SER A 57 2.39 -14.82 19.98
N ASP A 58 2.41 -13.50 20.22
CA ASP A 58 2.14 -12.89 21.53
C ASP A 58 0.64 -12.74 21.85
N GLY A 59 -0.25 -13.01 20.87
CA GLY A 59 -1.69 -12.83 21.02
C GLY A 59 -2.19 -11.42 20.66
N ALA A 60 -1.29 -10.47 20.40
CA ALA A 60 -1.63 -9.14 19.89
C ALA A 60 -2.24 -9.23 18.48
N TRP A 61 -3.35 -8.52 18.25
CA TRP A 61 -4.04 -8.56 16.96
C TRP A 61 -3.43 -7.59 15.96
N HIS A 62 -3.16 -8.10 14.76
CA HIS A 62 -2.62 -7.31 13.67
C HIS A 62 -3.35 -7.56 12.35
N TYR A 63 -3.26 -6.58 11.46
CA TYR A 63 -3.60 -6.73 10.06
C TYR A 63 -2.40 -7.28 9.29
N TRP A 64 -2.68 -8.18 8.35
CA TRP A 64 -1.68 -8.86 7.54
C TRP A 64 -2.10 -8.90 6.08
N PHE A 65 -1.12 -8.83 5.19
CA PHE A 65 -1.28 -9.22 3.80
C PHE A 65 -1.44 -10.76 3.67
N PRO A 66 -1.87 -11.30 2.51
CA PRO A 66 -1.96 -12.74 2.30
C PRO A 66 -0.57 -13.41 2.22
N TRP A 67 0.47 -12.63 1.93
CA TRP A 67 1.85 -12.99 2.21
C TRP A 67 2.23 -12.52 3.62
N PRO A 68 3.24 -13.11 4.28
CA PRO A 68 3.55 -12.87 5.70
C PRO A 68 4.17 -11.49 5.98
N ALA A 69 3.67 -10.43 5.35
CA ALA A 69 3.99 -9.05 5.67
C ALA A 69 2.94 -8.46 6.62
N LEU A 70 3.46 -7.84 7.68
CA LEU A 70 2.68 -7.11 8.67
C LEU A 70 2.20 -5.78 8.10
N ILE A 71 0.90 -5.49 8.21
CA ILE A 71 0.33 -4.19 7.86
C ILE A 71 0.45 -3.26 9.06
N ALA A 72 -0.35 -3.46 10.12
CA ALA A 72 -0.29 -2.66 11.34
C ALA A 72 -1.01 -3.40 12.48
N ALA A 73 -0.94 -2.87 13.71
CA ALA A 73 -1.82 -3.29 14.79
C ALA A 73 -3.28 -2.97 14.45
N VAL A 74 -4.23 -3.75 14.98
CA VAL A 74 -5.67 -3.48 14.75
C VAL A 74 -6.16 -2.17 15.36
N ASP A 75 -5.45 -1.65 16.36
CA ASP A 75 -5.73 -0.37 17.00
C ASP A 75 -5.31 0.83 16.12
N ASP A 76 -4.37 0.62 15.19
CA ASP A 76 -3.76 1.68 14.38
C ASP A 76 -4.28 1.64 12.93
N ILE A 77 -5.61 1.75 12.80
CA ILE A 77 -6.34 1.72 11.53
C ILE A 77 -5.83 2.73 10.49
N PRO A 78 -5.53 4.01 10.83
CA PRO A 78 -5.08 4.96 9.80
C PRO A 78 -3.75 4.56 9.16
N THR A 79 -2.81 4.00 9.93
CA THR A 79 -1.55 3.46 9.44
C THR A 79 -1.76 2.20 8.60
N ALA A 80 -2.72 1.35 9.00
CA ALA A 80 -3.07 0.18 8.22
C ALA A 80 -3.56 0.57 6.81
N ALA A 81 -4.47 1.55 6.74
CA ALA A 81 -5.02 2.05 5.49
C ALA A 81 -3.94 2.73 4.61
N ASP A 82 -3.02 3.50 5.19
CA ASP A 82 -1.90 4.12 4.46
C ASP A 82 -1.00 3.08 3.78
N ARG A 83 -0.65 2.02 4.51
CA ARG A 83 0.18 0.93 3.97
C ARG A 83 -0.54 0.16 2.85
N ILE A 84 -1.84 -0.08 2.98
CA ILE A 84 -2.65 -0.74 1.95
C ILE A 84 -2.72 0.13 0.70
N GLU A 85 -2.97 1.43 0.85
CA GLU A 85 -2.96 2.41 -0.24
C GLU A 85 -1.61 2.41 -0.97
N ARG A 86 -0.50 2.44 -0.23
CA ARG A 86 0.85 2.40 -0.81
C ARG A 86 1.08 1.14 -1.64
N VAL A 87 0.66 -0.03 -1.15
CA VAL A 87 0.80 -1.30 -1.89
C VAL A 87 -0.04 -1.27 -3.16
N LEU A 88 -1.31 -0.87 -3.06
CA LEU A 88 -2.19 -0.72 -4.23
C LEU A 88 -1.64 0.32 -5.22
N ALA A 89 -0.99 1.38 -4.75
CA ALA A 89 -0.36 2.36 -5.60
C ALA A 89 0.91 1.84 -6.29
N GLU A 90 1.68 0.95 -5.66
CA GLU A 90 2.91 0.34 -6.20
C GLU A 90 2.61 -0.82 -7.16
N VAL A 91 1.62 -1.67 -6.85
CA VAL A 91 1.22 -2.77 -7.74
C VAL A 91 0.70 -2.23 -9.08
N GLY A 92 0.04 -1.07 -9.10
CA GLY A 92 -0.35 -0.42 -10.36
C GLY A 92 0.83 0.03 -11.22
N ARG A 93 2.00 0.30 -10.61
CA ARG A 93 3.23 0.69 -11.32
C ARG A 93 3.92 -0.53 -11.87
N ASN A 94 3.97 -1.62 -11.09
CA ASN A 94 4.65 -2.86 -11.46
C ASN A 94 3.85 -3.75 -12.44
N THR A 95 2.53 -3.58 -12.49
CA THR A 95 1.66 -4.19 -13.51
C THR A 95 1.45 -3.27 -14.73
N GLY A 96 2.09 -2.09 -14.74
CA GLY A 96 2.16 -1.13 -15.83
C GLY A 96 3.00 -1.63 -17.01
N GLY A 97 2.53 -2.68 -17.66
CA GLY A 97 3.13 -3.30 -18.84
C GLY A 97 2.08 -3.70 -19.88
N ALA A 98 1.13 -2.81 -20.17
CA ALA A 98 0.38 -2.83 -21.42
C ALA A 98 0.06 -1.39 -21.84
N PRO A 99 0.81 -0.79 -22.79
CA PRO A 99 0.39 0.45 -23.43
C PRO A 99 -0.66 0.12 -24.49
N GLY A 100 -1.90 0.54 -24.30
CA GLY A 100 -2.95 0.26 -25.28
C GLY A 100 -4.32 0.79 -24.92
N ALA A 101 -4.48 2.11 -24.90
CA ALA A 101 -5.56 2.86 -25.56
C ALA A 101 -5.62 4.27 -24.96
N ASP A 102 -5.81 5.26 -25.84
CA ASP A 102 -6.09 6.68 -25.58
C ASP A 102 -5.04 7.52 -24.81
N ALA A 103 -3.99 7.93 -25.52
CA ALA A 103 -3.40 9.25 -25.31
C ALA A 103 -3.54 10.05 -26.62
N PRO A 104 -4.20 11.22 -26.63
CA PRO A 104 -4.13 12.09 -27.79
C PRO A 104 -2.70 12.63 -27.93
N GLU A 105 -2.20 12.49 -29.15
CA GLU A 105 -0.87 12.90 -29.58
C GLU A 105 -0.70 14.42 -29.40
N GLY A 106 0.34 14.82 -28.66
CA GLY A 106 0.86 16.17 -28.71
C GLY A 106 1.26 16.75 -27.36
N LEU A 107 2.47 16.44 -26.88
CA LEU A 107 3.55 17.44 -26.83
C LEU A 107 4.86 16.80 -26.34
N ALA A 108 5.85 16.82 -27.24
CA ALA A 108 7.29 16.97 -26.99
C ALA A 108 7.94 16.08 -25.91
N SER A 109 8.36 14.90 -26.37
CA SER A 109 9.60 14.28 -25.94
C SER A 109 10.78 15.26 -26.20
N SER A 110 11.42 15.73 -25.14
CA SER A 110 12.76 16.32 -25.20
C SER A 110 13.69 15.50 -24.31
N ALA A 111 14.24 14.45 -24.90
CA ALA A 111 15.46 13.84 -24.40
C ALA A 111 16.65 14.74 -24.76
N ARG A 112 17.44 15.14 -23.76
CA ARG A 112 18.88 15.38 -23.98
C ARG A 112 19.70 15.15 -22.71
N THR A 113 20.37 14.00 -22.72
CA THR A 113 21.81 13.81 -22.50
C THR A 113 22.48 14.53 -21.32
N CYS A 114 23.03 13.73 -20.41
CA CYS A 114 24.08 14.11 -19.48
C CYS A 114 25.31 14.67 -20.23
N SER A 115 25.79 15.85 -19.83
CA SER A 115 27.17 16.29 -20.00
C SER A 115 27.52 17.16 -18.80
N GLY A 116 28.56 16.78 -18.07
CA GLY A 116 29.01 17.51 -16.89
C GLY A 116 29.73 18.82 -17.22
N GLU A 117 29.89 19.69 -16.23
CA GLU A 117 31.16 20.37 -15.93
C GLU A 117 31.08 21.21 -14.64
N LEU A 118 32.11 21.01 -13.80
CA LEU A 118 32.78 21.90 -12.85
C LEU A 118 32.07 23.13 -12.24
N HIS A 119 31.85 23.06 -10.92
CA HIS A 119 31.99 24.17 -9.99
C HIS A 119 32.13 23.60 -8.57
N GLY A 120 33.16 23.79 -7.75
CA GLY A 120 34.46 24.44 -7.81
C GLY A 120 35.16 24.09 -6.48
N ILE A 121 36.47 23.84 -6.50
CA ILE A 121 37.35 23.79 -5.31
C ILE A 121 38.44 24.81 -5.62
N PRO A 122 38.71 25.79 -4.73
CA PRO A 122 39.65 25.61 -3.60
C PRO A 122 39.12 26.25 -2.30
N ASP A 123 39.46 25.75 -1.11
CA ASP A 123 40.66 26.17 -0.37
C ASP A 123 40.88 25.21 0.83
N CYS A 124 41.98 24.47 0.87
CA CYS A 124 43.16 24.73 1.73
C CYS A 124 42.91 24.80 3.25
N LEU A 125 43.39 23.73 3.92
CA LEU A 125 44.21 23.74 5.15
C LEU A 125 43.64 24.17 6.53
N GLU A 126 43.87 23.26 7.50
CA GLU A 126 44.08 23.40 8.96
C GLU A 126 42.91 23.66 9.94
N THR A 127 42.71 22.74 10.89
CA THR A 127 42.94 23.01 12.34
C THR A 127 42.79 21.76 13.23
N THR A 128 43.74 21.64 14.16
CA THR A 128 44.00 20.67 15.24
C THR A 128 42.84 20.33 16.20
N GLY A 129 42.90 19.14 16.82
CA GLY A 129 42.36 18.83 18.15
C GLY A 129 42.69 17.37 18.52
N ALA A 130 43.82 17.10 19.20
CA ALA A 130 44.04 17.10 20.65
C ALA A 130 43.96 15.67 21.22
#